data_AF-A0A8J8TLL0-F1
#
_entry.id   AF-A0A8J8TLL0-F1
#
_cell.length_a   1.000
_cell.length_b   1.000
_cell.length_c   1.000
_cell.angle_alpha   90.00
_cell.angle_beta   90.00
_cell.angle_gamma   90.00
#
_symmetry.space_group_name_H-M   'P 1'
#
loop_
_entity.id
_entity.type
_entity.pdbx_description
1 polymer ?
#
loop_
_entity_poly.entity_id
_entity_poly.type
_entity_poly.pdbx_seq_one_letter_code
_entity_poly.pdbx_strand_id
1 'polypeptide(L)'
;MELEKEIKVNHEITSLFKILSDPCFIIPKIFPSIKHIECKGDEFKGNGNLSILGEYDFRGRVYVGDSRIKYIYNTTKGNGTLEIEKVNVGIIKLKLEHDNGLSSYFIRFLFSSNLRKMEKELDEEIRIERIRRKI
;
A
#
# COMPACT_ATOMS: atom_id res chain seq x y z
N MET A 1 8.42 -13.25 -1.40
CA MET A 1 7.26 -13.27 -2.31
C MET A 1 7.22 -11.95 -3.06
N GLU A 2 6.75 -11.97 -4.30
CA GLU A 2 6.65 -10.79 -5.14
C GLU A 2 5.25 -10.76 -5.78
N LEU A 3 4.64 -9.58 -5.77
CA LEU A 3 3.35 -9.29 -6.38
C LEU A 3 3.45 -7.99 -7.14
N GLU A 4 2.99 -8.00 -8.39
CA GLU A 4 2.92 -6.81 -9.23
C GLU A 4 1.51 -6.61 -9.75
N LYS A 5 1.10 -5.35 -9.84
CA LYS A 5 -0.21 -4.98 -10.39
C LYS A 5 -0.16 -3.60 -11.03
N GLU A 6 -0.61 -3.50 -12.27
CA GLU A 6 -0.86 -2.22 -12.92
C GLU A 6 -2.32 -1.79 -12.66
N ILE A 7 -2.50 -0.50 -12.37
CA ILE A 7 -3.80 0.10 -12.09
C ILE A 7 -3.95 1.35 -12.95
N LYS A 8 -5.07 1.45 -13.66
CA LYS A 8 -5.47 2.65 -14.41
C LYS A 8 -6.09 3.67 -13.45
N VAL A 9 -5.70 4.93 -13.60
CA VAL A 9 -6.12 6.05 -12.76
C VAL A 9 -6.42 7.26 -13.63
N ASN A 10 -7.55 7.94 -13.39
CA ASN A 10 -7.98 9.09 -14.19
C ASN A 10 -7.66 10.43 -13.50
N HIS A 11 -6.69 10.43 -12.60
CA HIS A 11 -6.31 11.59 -11.80
C HIS A 11 -4.95 12.16 -12.23
N GLU A 12 -4.78 13.46 -11.96
CA GLU A 12 -3.48 14.11 -12.09
C GLU A 12 -2.46 13.43 -11.19
N ILE A 13 -1.29 13.13 -11.75
CA ILE A 13 -0.23 12.38 -11.07
C ILE A 13 0.23 13.08 -9.78
N THR A 14 0.34 14.40 -9.76
CA THR A 14 0.81 15.15 -8.59
C THR A 14 -0.11 14.94 -7.38
N SER A 15 -1.41 15.16 -7.57
CA SER A 15 -2.41 14.96 -6.50
C SER A 15 -2.55 13.48 -6.13
N LEU A 16 -2.45 12.58 -7.11
CA LEU A 16 -2.44 11.14 -6.87
C LEU A 16 -1.26 10.73 -5.98
N PHE A 17 -0.03 11.12 -6.33
CA PHE A 17 1.17 10.77 -5.58
C PHE A 17 1.16 11.38 -4.17
N LYS A 18 0.60 12.58 -4.02
CA LYS A 18 0.41 13.20 -2.70
C LYS A 18 -0.53 12.40 -1.79
N ILE A 19 -1.54 11.72 -2.34
CA ILE A 19 -2.43 10.84 -1.57
C ILE A 19 -1.79 9.47 -1.37
N LEU A 20 -1.24 8.89 -2.43
CA LEU A 20 -0.62 7.57 -2.40
C LEU A 20 0.66 7.51 -1.57
N SER A 21 1.29 8.65 -1.26
CA SER A 21 2.44 8.75 -0.36
C SER A 21 2.04 8.79 1.12
N ASP A 22 0.75 8.96 1.42
CA ASP A 22 0.26 8.92 2.79
C ASP A 22 0.12 7.47 3.27
N PRO A 23 0.96 7.02 4.23
CA PRO A 23 0.86 5.67 4.77
C PRO A 23 -0.51 5.38 5.39
N CYS A 24 -1.19 6.38 5.95
CA CYS A 24 -2.51 6.22 6.56
C CYS A 24 -3.61 5.98 5.54
N PHE A 25 -3.37 6.35 4.27
CA PHE A 25 -4.27 6.01 3.17
C PHE A 25 -3.94 4.65 2.57
N ILE A 26 -2.67 4.40 2.23
CA ILE A 26 -2.32 3.26 1.39
C ILE A 26 -2.13 1.95 2.15
N ILE A 27 -1.57 2.00 3.36
CA ILE A 27 -1.28 0.78 4.14
C ILE A 27 -2.59 0.04 4.48
N PRO A 28 -3.66 0.69 4.99
CA PRO A 28 -4.92 0.00 5.25
C PRO A 28 -5.59 -0.64 4.03
N LYS A 29 -5.26 -0.17 2.80
CA LYS A 29 -5.84 -0.70 1.56
C LYS A 29 -5.12 -1.94 1.06
N ILE A 30 -3.81 -2.02 1.28
CA ILE A 30 -2.98 -3.09 0.76
C ILE A 30 -2.77 -4.17 1.84
N PHE A 31 -2.50 -3.77 3.08
CA PHE A 31 -2.20 -4.70 4.15
C PHE A 31 -3.48 -5.40 4.66
N PRO A 32 -3.41 -6.69 5.01
CA PRO A 32 -4.59 -7.43 5.42
C PRO A 32 -5.05 -7.02 6.83
N SER A 33 -6.34 -6.69 6.96
CA SER A 33 -7.05 -6.47 8.22
C SER A 33 -6.29 -5.61 9.23
N ILE A 34 -5.92 -4.39 8.81
CA ILE A 34 -5.35 -3.39 9.72
C ILE A 34 -6.36 -3.05 10.81
N LYS A 35 -5.93 -3.20 12.06
CA LYS A 35 -6.72 -2.86 13.25
C LYS A 35 -6.42 -1.44 13.72
N HIS A 36 -5.13 -1.09 13.75
CA HIS A 36 -4.65 0.22 14.18
C HIS A 36 -3.48 0.67 13.33
N ILE A 37 -3.40 1.97 13.04
CA ILE A 37 -2.29 2.59 12.34
C ILE A 37 -2.06 4.01 12.90
N GLU A 38 -0.80 4.32 13.14
CA GLU A 38 -0.31 5.65 13.48
C GLU A 38 0.66 6.09 12.40
N CYS A 39 0.46 7.30 11.89
CA CYS A 39 1.35 7.92 10.91
C CYS A 39 1.89 9.22 11.48
N LYS A 40 3.22 9.40 11.41
CA LYS A 40 3.90 10.61 11.87
C LYS A 40 4.95 11.01 10.84
N GLY A 41 4.59 11.99 10.01
CA GLY A 41 5.45 12.41 8.90
C GLY A 41 5.59 11.29 7.87
N ASP A 42 6.82 10.86 7.64
CA ASP A 42 7.17 9.77 6.73
C ASP A 42 7.16 8.39 7.41
N GLU A 43 6.98 8.32 8.73
CA GLU A 43 6.96 7.07 9.48
C GLU A 43 5.53 6.58 9.74
N PHE A 44 5.39 5.25 9.78
CA PHE A 44 4.15 4.61 10.17
C PHE A 44 4.40 3.37 11.02
N LYS A 45 3.45 3.05 11.89
CA LYS A 45 3.45 1.83 12.70
C LYS A 45 2.02 1.44 13.05
N GLY A 46 1.81 0.19 13.40
CA GLY A 46 0.49 -0.29 13.77
C GLY A 46 0.44 -1.81 13.92
N ASN A 47 -0.78 -2.32 13.95
CA ASN A 47 -1.03 -3.75 14.02
C ASN A 47 -2.22 -4.17 13.15
N GLY A 48 -2.23 -5.46 12.82
CA GLY A 48 -3.26 -6.08 12.01
C GLY A 48 -3.38 -7.57 12.30
N ASN A 49 -4.22 -8.24 11.52
CA ASN A 49 -4.45 -9.67 11.67
C ASN A 49 -4.42 -10.39 10.32
N LEU A 50 -3.58 -11.41 10.18
CA LEU A 50 -3.46 -12.26 8.99
C LEU A 50 -4.37 -13.50 9.08
N SER A 51 -5.59 -13.33 9.60
CA SER A 51 -6.57 -14.38 9.83
C SER A 51 -5.94 -15.58 10.57
N ILE A 52 -5.77 -16.72 9.87
CA ILE A 52 -5.22 -17.96 10.43
C ILE A 52 -3.76 -17.86 10.89
N LEU A 53 -3.00 -16.86 10.42
CA LEU A 53 -1.60 -16.65 10.80
C LEU A 53 -1.42 -15.78 12.06
N GLY A 54 -2.54 -15.31 12.61
CA GLY A 54 -2.60 -14.52 13.84
C GLY A 54 -2.30 -13.04 13.63
N GLU A 55 -2.06 -12.37 14.75
CA GLU A 55 -1.76 -10.94 14.77
C GLU A 55 -0.33 -10.66 14.29
N TYR A 56 -0.15 -9.46 13.74
CA TYR A 56 1.15 -8.95 13.35
C TYR A 56 1.24 -7.46 13.67
N ASP A 57 2.43 -7.06 14.12
CA ASP A 57 2.79 -5.66 14.24
C ASP A 57 3.63 -5.26 13.04
N PHE A 58 3.51 -4.02 12.62
CA PHE A 58 4.30 -3.48 11.53
C PHE A 58 4.79 -2.07 11.85
N ARG A 59 5.93 -1.72 11.25
CA ARG A 59 6.47 -0.36 11.23
C ARG A 59 7.24 -0.13 9.94
N GLY A 60 7.30 1.10 9.49
CA GLY A 60 8.02 1.44 8.27
C GLY A 60 8.14 2.92 8.02
N ARG A 61 8.70 3.24 6.86
CA ARG A 61 8.88 4.60 6.37
C ARG A 61 8.54 4.70 4.89
N VAL A 62 7.99 5.83 4.48
CA VAL A 62 7.75 6.18 3.09
C VAL A 62 8.86 7.10 2.56
N TYR A 63 9.32 6.83 1.35
CA TYR A 63 10.23 7.65 0.58
C TYR A 63 9.53 8.09 -0.69
N VAL A 64 9.47 9.40 -0.92
CA VAL A 64 8.77 9.99 -2.07
C VAL A 64 9.80 10.58 -3.01
N GLY A 65 9.85 10.07 -4.24
CA GLY A 65 10.60 10.65 -5.36
C GLY A 65 9.65 11.15 -6.44
N ASP A 66 10.21 11.69 -7.52
CA ASP A 66 9.45 12.38 -8.56
C ASP A 66 8.49 11.47 -9.35
N SER A 67 8.86 10.20 -9.52
CA SER A 67 8.08 9.21 -10.29
C SER A 67 7.79 7.92 -9.51
N ARG A 68 8.27 7.83 -8.26
CA ARG A 68 8.18 6.63 -7.44
C ARG A 68 7.94 6.96 -5.97
N ILE A 69 7.08 6.18 -5.34
CA ILE A 69 6.89 6.14 -3.89
C ILE A 69 7.36 4.77 -3.42
N LYS A 70 8.22 4.73 -2.40
CA LYS A 70 8.74 3.49 -1.82
C LYS A 70 8.44 3.44 -0.34
N TYR A 71 7.68 2.44 0.07
CA TYR A 71 7.47 2.06 1.46
C TYR A 71 8.44 0.95 1.80
N ILE A 72 9.23 1.16 2.86
CA ILE A 72 10.06 0.10 3.45
C ILE A 72 9.46 -0.23 4.80
N TYR A 73 9.14 -1.50 5.03
CA TYR A 73 8.46 -1.92 6.24
C TYR A 73 9.04 -3.21 6.82
N ASN A 74 8.90 -3.33 8.14
CA ASN A 74 9.22 -4.52 8.90
C ASN A 74 7.96 -4.95 9.65
N THR A 75 7.72 -6.25 9.71
CA THR A 75 6.64 -6.83 10.50
C THR A 75 7.16 -7.96 11.39
N THR A 76 6.40 -8.35 12.40
CA THR A 76 6.71 -9.55 13.20
C THR A 76 6.65 -10.85 12.39
N LYS A 77 6.18 -10.81 11.13
CA LYS A 77 6.01 -11.97 10.24
C LYS A 77 6.90 -11.93 8.99
N GLY A 78 7.74 -10.90 8.83
CA GLY A 78 8.58 -10.70 7.65
C GLY A 78 8.78 -9.22 7.32
N ASN A 79 9.79 -8.91 6.51
CA ASN A 79 10.10 -7.55 6.07
C ASN A 79 9.73 -7.38 4.59
N GLY A 80 9.64 -6.16 4.10
CA GLY A 80 9.30 -5.97 2.70
C GLY A 80 9.32 -4.54 2.24
N THR A 81 9.04 -4.39 0.95
CA THR A 81 8.90 -3.10 0.29
C THR A 81 7.63 -3.08 -0.55
N LEU A 82 6.93 -1.95 -0.49
CA LEU A 82 5.85 -1.62 -1.41
C LEU A 82 6.29 -0.43 -2.25
N GLU A 83 6.20 -0.55 -3.56
CA GLU A 83 6.62 0.49 -4.49
C GLU A 83 5.45 0.85 -5.40
N ILE A 84 5.30 2.14 -5.63
CA ILE A 84 4.28 2.72 -6.49
C ILE A 84 5.01 3.57 -7.52
N GLU A 85 4.99 3.14 -8.77
CA GLU A 85 5.72 3.79 -9.86
C GLU A 85 4.74 4.28 -10.92
N LYS A 86 4.98 5.48 -11.44
CA LYS A 86 4.29 5.96 -12.64
C LYS A 86 4.92 5.28 -13.85
N VAL A 87 4.16 4.43 -14.53
CA VAL A 87 4.63 3.77 -15.75
C VAL A 87 4.29 4.60 -16.98
N ASN A 88 3.07 5.15 -17.04
CA ASN A 88 2.56 5.94 -18.15
C ASN A 88 1.54 6.98 -17.67
N VAL A 89 1.05 7.81 -18.59
CA VAL A 89 -0.07 8.72 -18.29
C VAL A 89 -1.29 7.88 -17.91
N GLY A 90 -1.80 8.09 -16.69
CA GLY A 90 -2.97 7.39 -16.17
C GLY A 90 -2.73 5.92 -15.79
N ILE A 91 -1.47 5.46 -15.66
CA ILE A 91 -1.15 4.10 -15.21
C ILE A 91 -0.08 4.16 -14.12
N ILE A 92 -0.39 3.54 -12.97
CA ILE A 92 0.57 3.26 -11.91
C ILE A 92 0.83 1.76 -11.81
N LYS A 93 2.05 1.40 -11.46
CA LYS A 93 2.45 0.04 -11.11
C LYS A 93 2.69 -0.05 -9.61
N LEU A 94 2.03 -1.01 -8.98
CA LEU A 94 2.28 -1.42 -7.62
C LEU A 94 3.17 -2.65 -7.63
N LYS A 95 4.27 -2.61 -6.88
CA LYS A 95 5.17 -3.73 -6.67
C LYS A 95 5.30 -3.99 -5.18
N LEU A 96 4.90 -5.16 -4.72
CA LEU A 96 5.02 -5.60 -3.34
C LEU A 96 6.01 -6.76 -3.27
N GLU A 97 7.12 -6.53 -2.59
CA GLU A 97 8.12 -7.52 -2.25
C GLU A 97 8.07 -7.77 -0.74
N HIS A 98 8.02 -9.02 -0.33
CA HIS A 98 7.94 -9.37 1.08
C HIS A 98 8.68 -10.66 1.37
N ASP A 99 9.62 -10.61 2.28
CA ASP A 99 10.46 -11.73 2.69
C ASP A 99 9.64 -12.67 3.57
N ASN A 100 9.31 -13.85 3.03
CA ASN A 100 8.60 -14.89 3.75
C ASN A 100 9.19 -16.28 3.49
N GLY A 101 9.27 -17.08 4.56
CA GLY A 101 9.37 -18.54 4.51
C GLY A 101 8.03 -19.22 4.14
N LEU A 102 7.87 -20.50 4.50
CA LEU A 102 6.82 -21.45 4.06
C LEU A 102 5.32 -20.99 4.04
N SER A 103 4.95 -19.83 4.61
CA SER A 103 3.59 -19.26 4.65
C SER A 103 3.23 -18.38 3.44
N SER A 104 4.02 -18.42 2.36
CA SER A 104 3.93 -17.48 1.23
C SER A 104 2.60 -17.49 0.48
N TYR A 105 1.91 -18.63 0.35
CA TYR A 105 0.69 -18.74 -0.46
C TYR A 105 -0.51 -17.99 0.14
N PHE A 106 -0.78 -18.19 1.44
CA PHE A 106 -1.90 -17.51 2.11
C PHE A 106 -1.69 -16.00 2.17
N ILE A 107 -0.48 -15.57 2.49
CA ILE A 107 -0.13 -14.15 2.54
C ILE A 107 -0.29 -13.55 1.14
N ARG A 108 0.22 -14.21 0.10
CA ARG A 108 0.06 -13.80 -1.29
C ARG A 108 -1.41 -13.65 -1.68
N PHE A 109 -2.27 -14.60 -1.28
CA PHE A 109 -3.71 -14.54 -1.56
C PHE A 109 -4.37 -13.31 -0.92
N LEU A 110 -4.09 -13.02 0.35
CA LEU A 110 -4.65 -11.86 1.05
C LEU A 110 -4.27 -10.54 0.39
N PHE A 111 -2.98 -10.34 0.11
CA PHE A 111 -2.50 -9.14 -0.59
C PHE A 111 -3.08 -9.04 -2.01
N SER A 112 -3.17 -10.15 -2.74
CA SER A 112 -3.75 -10.15 -4.09
C SER A 112 -5.23 -9.76 -4.09
N SER A 113 -6.00 -10.24 -3.10
CA SER A 113 -7.40 -9.87 -2.93
C SER A 113 -7.56 -8.38 -2.67
N ASN A 114 -6.75 -7.82 -1.77
CA ASN A 114 -6.74 -6.40 -1.46
C ASN A 114 -6.34 -5.53 -2.66
N LEU A 115 -5.29 -5.92 -3.40
CA LEU A 115 -4.88 -5.21 -4.62
C LEU A 115 -5.98 -5.21 -5.68
N ARG A 116 -6.72 -6.31 -5.83
CA ARG A 116 -7.87 -6.39 -6.75
C ARG A 116 -9.05 -5.52 -6.30
N LYS A 117 -9.27 -5.40 -4.99
CA LYS A 117 -10.29 -4.48 -4.45
C LYS A 117 -9.88 -3.04 -4.69
N MET A 118 -8.64 -2.69 -4.36
CA MET A 118 -8.06 -1.38 -4.61
C MET A 118 -8.16 -1.00 -6.08
N GLU A 119 -7.80 -1.87 -7.03
CA GLU A 119 -7.95 -1.61 -8.47
C GLU A 119 -9.35 -1.13 -8.88
N LYS A 120 -10.40 -1.65 -8.24
CA LYS A 120 -11.80 -1.30 -8.56
C LYS A 120 -12.26 0.00 -7.90
N GLU A 121 -11.73 0.33 -6.73
CA GLU A 121 -12.24 1.39 -5.87
C GLU A 121 -11.34 2.64 -5.87
N LEU A 122 -10.07 2.50 -6.30
CA LEU A 122 -9.04 3.52 -6.11
C LEU A 122 -9.40 4.87 -6.72
N ASP A 123 -9.94 4.91 -7.94
CA ASP A 123 -10.28 6.18 -8.62
C ASP A 123 -11.31 6.97 -7.80
N GLU A 124 -12.38 6.31 -7.34
CA GLU A 124 -13.40 6.97 -6.53
C GLU A 124 -12.90 7.35 -5.14
N GLU A 125 -12.06 6.52 -4.52
CA GLU A 125 -11.45 6.82 -3.23
C GLU A 125 -10.48 8.01 -3.31
N ILE A 126 -9.69 8.11 -4.38
CA ILE A 126 -8.83 9.25 -4.65
C ILE A 126 -9.68 10.51 -4.86
N ARG A 127 -10.77 10.43 -5.62
CA ARG A 127 -11.71 11.56 -5.79
C ARG A 127 -12.21 12.09 -4.45
N ILE A 128 -12.63 11.20 -3.54
CA ILE A 128 -13.11 11.58 -2.19
C ILE A 128 -11.97 12.18 -1.34
N GLU A 129 -10.79 11.56 -1.35
CA GLU A 129 -9.64 12.06 -0.58
C GLU A 129 -9.15 13.43 -1.08
N ARG A 130 -9.22 13.69 -2.39
CA ARG A 130 -8.92 15.01 -2.96
C ARG A 130 -9.84 16.09 -2.40
N ILE A 131 -11.14 15.83 -2.35
CA ILE A 131 -12.12 16.74 -1.75
C ILE A 131 -11.81 16.96 -0.26
N ARG A 132 -11.53 15.88 0.48
CA ARG A 132 -11.22 15.95 1.92
C ARG A 132 -9.96 16.77 2.22
N ARG A 133 -8.91 16.58 1.40
CA ARG A 133 -7.59 17.23 1.55
C ARG A 133 -7.52 18.60 0.87
N LYS A 134 -8.53 18.98 0.08
CA LYS A 134 -8.60 20.21 -0.72
C LYS A 134 -7.44 20.34 -1.73
N ILE A 135 -7.23 19.29 -2.54
CA ILE A 135 -6.18 19.18 -3.59
C ILE A 135 -6.69 18.60 -4.92
#